data_AF-A0A1N6SB26-F1
#
_entry.id   AF-A0A1N6SB26-F1
#
_cell.length_a   1.000
_cell.length_b   1.000
_cell.length_c   1.000
_cell.angle_alpha   90.00
_cell.angle_beta   90.00
_cell.angle_gamma   90.00
#
_symmetry.space_group_name_H-M   'P 1'
#
loop_
_entity.id
_entity.type
_entity.pdbx_description
1 polymer ?
#
loop_
_entity_poly.entity_id
_entity_poly.type
_entity_poly.pdbx_seq_one_letter_code
_entity_poly.pdbx_strand_id
1 'polypeptide(L)'
;MQPKDLPKRVAQLIEQSERVLATSSQYKSNYVDSGAMAGLRASSLSFIGMTFGTNHSYYSEFNSATEGSAEHNAKKAHAILQSIQTEIEGGWIFTVKRLVAAEIFSDFLEMAEHLLEQGYKDPAAVMIGSVLEENLRHLCTINDIDVEIEKDEKLIPKKADRLNSDLAKVEIYTKLDQKSVTAWLDLRNNAAHGKYDEYSKEQVGLMLQGVTEFLARMSR
;
A
#
# COMPACT_ATOMS: atom_id res chain seq x y z
N MET A 1 9.12 -5.62 -4.29
CA MET A 1 9.57 -4.24 -4.04
C MET A 1 8.61 -3.65 -3.04
N GLN A 2 9.09 -3.30 -1.84
CA GLN A 2 8.25 -2.70 -0.80
C GLN A 2 7.95 -1.24 -1.17
N PRO A 3 6.86 -0.62 -0.68
CA PRO A 3 6.56 0.80 -0.89
C PRO A 3 7.75 1.74 -0.65
N LYS A 4 8.53 1.46 0.40
CA LYS A 4 9.75 2.20 0.77
C LYS A 4 10.89 2.12 -0.25
N ASP A 5 10.87 1.14 -1.15
CA ASP A 5 11.91 0.95 -2.17
C ASP A 5 11.63 1.78 -3.44
N LEU A 6 10.42 2.32 -3.60
CA LEU A 6 10.01 3.07 -4.80
C LEU A 6 10.87 4.32 -5.05
N PRO A 7 11.17 5.18 -4.05
CA PRO A 7 12.01 6.36 -4.26
C PRO A 7 13.43 5.97 -4.70
N LYS A 8 13.99 4.92 -4.09
CA LYS A 8 15.30 4.40 -4.45
C LYS A 8 15.32 3.87 -5.88
N ARG A 9 14.27 3.16 -6.31
CA ARG A 9 14.19 2.59 -7.65
C ARG A 9 14.05 3.67 -8.73
N VAL A 10 13.21 4.67 -8.52
CA VAL A 10 13.07 5.77 -9.50
C VAL A 10 14.37 6.58 -9.60
N ALA A 11 15.07 6.83 -8.49
CA ALA A 11 16.38 7.49 -8.50
C ALA A 11 17.43 6.72 -9.32
N GLN A 12 17.46 5.38 -9.23
CA GLN A 12 18.34 4.56 -10.07
C GLN A 12 18.03 4.67 -11.56
N LEU A 13 16.75 4.78 -11.94
CA LEU A 13 16.33 4.94 -13.34
C LEU A 13 16.68 6.34 -13.85
N ILE A 14 16.58 7.36 -13.00
CA ILE A 14 17.03 8.73 -13.32
C ILE A 14 18.54 8.72 -13.58
N GLU A 15 19.34 8.14 -12.67
CA GLU A 15 20.79 8.01 -12.88
C GLU A 15 21.11 7.22 -14.17
N GLN A 16 20.37 6.15 -14.44
CA GLN A 16 20.52 5.40 -15.69
C GLN A 16 20.24 6.30 -16.91
N SER A 17 19.21 7.14 -16.87
CA SER A 17 18.89 8.07 -17.96
C SER A 17 19.96 9.15 -18.18
N GLU A 18 20.61 9.64 -17.11
CA GLU A 18 21.73 10.57 -17.20
C GLU A 18 22.93 9.92 -17.89
N ARG A 19 23.22 8.65 -17.56
CA ARG A 19 24.26 7.88 -18.24
C ARG A 19 23.95 7.69 -19.73
N VAL A 20 22.68 7.44 -20.08
CA VAL A 20 22.26 7.38 -21.49
C VAL A 20 22.50 8.72 -22.19
N LEU A 21 22.10 9.84 -21.58
CA LEU A 21 22.31 11.18 -22.13
C LEU A 21 23.80 11.51 -22.34
N ALA A 22 24.68 11.08 -21.43
CA ALA A 22 26.12 11.30 -21.56
C ALA A 22 26.73 10.66 -22.82
N THR A 23 26.11 9.61 -23.37
CA THR A 23 26.60 8.96 -24.60
C THR A 23 26.49 9.87 -25.83
N SER A 24 25.48 10.74 -25.94
CA SER A 24 25.36 11.62 -27.12
C SER A 24 26.50 12.66 -27.18
N SER A 25 26.90 13.16 -26.00
CA SER A 25 28.03 14.10 -25.85
C SER A 25 29.37 13.46 -26.24
N GLN A 26 29.58 12.19 -25.86
CA GLN A 26 30.81 11.45 -26.20
C GLN A 26 30.98 11.29 -27.71
N TYR A 27 29.90 11.06 -28.45
CA TYR A 27 29.93 10.83 -29.89
C TYR A 27 29.69 12.09 -30.74
N LYS A 28 29.44 13.26 -30.11
CA LYS A 28 28.98 14.50 -30.79
C LYS A 28 27.83 14.20 -31.77
N SER A 29 26.91 13.33 -31.35
CA SER A 29 25.83 12.79 -32.17
C SER A 29 24.48 13.29 -31.64
N ASN A 30 23.49 13.46 -32.52
CA ASN A 30 22.10 13.70 -32.12
C ASN A 30 21.42 12.43 -31.58
N TYR A 31 22.16 11.33 -31.48
CA TYR A 31 21.71 10.04 -31.00
C TYR A 31 22.50 9.62 -29.77
N VAL A 32 21.81 8.96 -28.85
CA VAL A 32 22.40 8.23 -27.73
C VAL A 32 22.69 6.79 -28.14
N ASP A 33 23.47 6.09 -27.33
CA ASP A 33 23.68 4.65 -27.49
C ASP A 33 22.32 3.91 -27.49
N SER A 34 22.02 3.21 -28.59
CA SER A 34 20.72 2.56 -28.78
C SER A 34 20.51 1.38 -27.82
N GLY A 35 21.57 0.69 -27.42
CA GLY A 35 21.50 -0.43 -26.47
C GLY A 35 21.20 0.07 -25.05
N ALA A 36 21.91 1.11 -24.61
CA ALA A 36 21.68 1.77 -23.33
C ALA A 36 20.27 2.37 -23.26
N MET A 37 19.80 2.99 -24.36
CA MET A 37 18.43 3.51 -24.45
C MET A 37 17.39 2.39 -24.37
N ALA A 38 17.58 1.27 -25.07
CA ALA A 38 16.68 0.12 -24.98
C ALA A 38 16.63 -0.47 -23.55
N GLY A 39 17.78 -0.54 -22.87
CA GLY A 39 17.87 -0.97 -21.48
C GLY A 39 17.16 -0.04 -20.49
N LEU A 40 17.31 1.28 -20.65
CA LEU A 40 16.56 2.28 -19.90
C LEU A 40 15.06 2.11 -20.14
N ARG A 41 14.68 2.00 -21.41
CA ARG A 41 13.28 1.86 -21.82
C ARG A 41 12.59 0.66 -21.18
N ALA A 42 13.20 -0.53 -21.31
CA ALA A 42 12.67 -1.75 -20.74
C ALA A 42 12.53 -1.66 -19.21
N SER A 43 13.58 -1.15 -18.54
CA SER A 43 13.61 -1.03 -17.08
C SER A 43 12.54 -0.06 -16.56
N SER A 44 12.38 1.09 -17.23
CA SER A 44 11.39 2.10 -16.87
C SER A 44 9.96 1.65 -17.15
N LEU A 45 9.68 1.05 -18.31
CA LEU A 45 8.34 0.50 -18.58
C LEU A 45 7.95 -0.57 -17.58
N SER A 46 8.87 -1.48 -17.23
CA SER A 46 8.61 -2.48 -16.20
C SER A 46 8.31 -1.83 -14.85
N PHE A 47 9.09 -0.82 -14.45
CA PHE A 47 8.87 -0.10 -13.20
C PHE A 47 7.53 0.63 -13.17
N ILE A 48 7.19 1.37 -14.23
CA ILE A 48 5.92 2.10 -14.34
C ILE A 48 4.75 1.13 -14.33
N GLY A 49 4.84 0.04 -15.10
CA GLY A 49 3.81 -1.00 -15.15
C GLY A 49 3.56 -1.65 -13.79
N MET A 50 4.62 -1.91 -13.01
CA MET A 50 4.47 -2.47 -11.65
C MET A 50 3.97 -1.44 -10.63
N THR A 51 4.27 -0.15 -10.82
CA THR A 51 3.97 0.89 -9.82
C THR A 51 2.58 1.50 -10.02
N PHE A 52 2.23 1.81 -11.27
CA PHE A 52 1.00 2.52 -11.65
C PHE A 52 0.05 1.67 -12.52
N GLY A 53 0.54 0.58 -13.10
CA GLY A 53 -0.21 -0.22 -14.07
C GLY A 53 0.04 0.21 -15.53
N THR A 54 -0.22 -0.71 -16.47
CA THR A 54 -0.01 -0.48 -17.90
C THR A 54 -1.01 0.48 -18.54
N ASN A 55 -2.15 0.71 -17.88
CA ASN A 55 -3.19 1.63 -18.34
C ASN A 55 -2.97 3.08 -17.85
N HIS A 56 -1.92 3.34 -17.06
CA HIS A 56 -1.63 4.67 -16.53
C HIS A 56 -1.02 5.59 -17.60
N SER A 57 -1.30 6.90 -17.51
CA SER A 57 -0.77 7.92 -18.43
C SER A 57 0.76 7.89 -18.53
N TYR A 58 1.46 7.71 -17.41
CA TYR A 58 2.92 7.55 -17.42
C TYR A 58 3.39 6.36 -18.27
N TYR A 59 2.64 5.27 -18.33
CA TYR A 59 3.04 4.13 -19.14
C TYR A 59 2.93 4.47 -20.63
N SER A 60 1.80 5.01 -21.07
CA SER A 60 1.57 5.39 -22.47
C SER A 60 2.49 6.51 -22.94
N GLU A 61 2.70 7.55 -22.11
CA GLU A 61 3.60 8.67 -22.41
C GLU A 61 5.05 8.22 -22.48
N PHE A 62 5.54 7.48 -21.48
CA PHE A 62 6.91 6.97 -21.50
C PHE A 62 7.12 6.03 -22.69
N ASN A 63 6.12 5.18 -22.99
CA ASN A 63 6.19 4.26 -24.12
C ASN A 63 6.40 4.98 -25.45
N SER A 64 5.57 5.98 -25.71
CA SER A 64 5.57 6.76 -26.96
C SER A 64 6.79 7.69 -27.05
N ALA A 65 7.21 8.28 -25.94
CA ALA A 65 8.34 9.19 -25.89
C ALA A 65 9.70 8.52 -26.15
N THR A 66 9.79 7.20 -25.99
CA THR A 66 11.07 6.46 -25.95
C THR A 66 11.23 5.43 -27.08
N GLU A 67 10.43 5.49 -28.14
CA GLU A 67 10.51 4.54 -29.26
C GLU A 67 11.84 4.58 -30.03
N GLY A 68 12.52 5.72 -30.03
CA GLY A 68 13.80 5.94 -30.72
C GLY A 68 14.98 6.15 -29.78
N SER A 69 16.17 6.23 -30.35
CA SER A 69 17.44 6.52 -29.66
C SER A 69 18.00 7.91 -29.96
N ALA A 70 17.16 8.85 -30.39
CA ALA A 70 17.60 10.24 -30.52
C ALA A 70 17.75 10.86 -29.12
N GLU A 71 18.63 11.85 -28.99
CA GLU A 71 18.90 12.52 -27.71
C GLU A 71 17.62 13.08 -27.06
N HIS A 72 16.68 13.58 -27.87
CA HIS A 72 15.41 14.08 -27.36
C HIS A 72 14.53 12.98 -26.76
N ASN A 73 14.62 11.72 -27.22
CA ASN A 73 13.91 10.59 -26.60
C ASN A 73 14.46 10.34 -25.18
N ALA A 74 15.79 10.35 -25.03
CA ALA A 74 16.44 10.20 -23.72
C ALA A 74 16.10 11.37 -22.78
N LYS A 75 16.04 12.62 -23.29
CA LYS A 75 15.61 13.79 -22.49
C LYS A 75 14.17 13.66 -22.01
N LYS A 76 13.25 13.21 -22.86
CA LYS A 76 11.86 12.95 -22.47
C LYS A 76 11.79 11.83 -21.42
N ALA A 77 12.54 10.75 -21.59
CA ALA A 77 12.62 9.66 -20.62
C ALA A 77 13.04 10.20 -19.23
N HIS A 78 14.11 10.99 -19.18
CA HIS A 78 14.61 11.60 -17.95
C HIS A 78 13.55 12.50 -17.29
N ALA A 79 12.94 13.41 -18.04
CA ALA A 79 11.91 14.32 -17.52
C ALA A 79 10.67 13.59 -16.99
N ILE A 80 10.22 12.53 -17.67
CA ILE A 80 9.09 11.71 -17.19
C ILE A 80 9.47 10.99 -15.88
N LEU A 81 10.68 10.44 -15.78
CA LEU A 81 11.16 9.80 -14.55
C LEU A 81 11.26 10.78 -13.38
N GLN A 82 11.68 12.02 -13.63
CA GLN A 82 11.66 13.09 -12.61
C GLN A 82 10.24 13.44 -12.18
N SER A 83 9.28 13.51 -13.10
CA SER A 83 7.87 13.72 -12.75
C SER A 83 7.32 12.58 -11.88
N ILE A 84 7.65 11.33 -12.23
CA ILE A 84 7.28 10.15 -11.43
C ILE A 84 7.92 10.22 -10.04
N GLN A 85 9.18 10.64 -9.94
CA GLN A 85 9.85 10.84 -8.65
C GLN A 85 9.07 11.84 -7.79
N THR A 86 8.73 13.01 -8.34
CA THR A 86 7.95 14.04 -7.64
C THR A 86 6.60 13.51 -7.16
N GLU A 87 5.89 12.69 -7.94
CA GLU A 87 4.62 12.11 -7.51
C GLU A 87 4.77 11.05 -6.41
N ILE A 88 5.82 10.23 -6.48
CA ILE A 88 6.14 9.23 -5.45
C ILE A 88 6.50 9.93 -4.14
N GLU A 89 7.36 10.95 -4.21
CA GLU A 89 7.78 11.75 -3.06
C GLU A 89 6.62 12.57 -2.48
N GLY A 90 5.73 13.07 -3.35
CA GLY A 90 4.48 13.75 -2.96
C GLY A 90 3.39 12.82 -2.43
N GLY A 91 3.61 11.50 -2.45
CA GLY A 91 2.73 10.50 -1.85
C GLY A 91 1.37 10.31 -2.54
N TRP A 92 1.23 10.76 -3.80
CA TRP A 92 -0.04 10.68 -4.53
C TRP A 92 -0.47 9.22 -4.76
N ILE A 93 0.46 8.36 -5.17
CA ILE A 93 0.20 6.93 -5.39
C ILE A 93 -0.24 6.21 -4.12
N PHE A 94 0.28 6.62 -2.96
CA PHE A 94 -0.12 6.06 -1.66
C PHE A 94 -1.52 6.52 -1.27
N THR A 95 -1.88 7.76 -1.61
CA THR A 95 -3.22 8.30 -1.39
C THR A 95 -4.27 7.56 -2.21
N VAL A 96 -4.02 7.29 -3.50
CA VAL A 96 -4.95 6.51 -4.35
C VAL A 96 -5.13 5.10 -3.82
N LYS A 97 -4.04 4.40 -3.48
CA LYS A 97 -4.11 3.05 -2.89
C LYS A 97 -4.90 3.03 -1.57
N ARG A 98 -4.76 4.07 -0.74
CA ARG A 98 -5.51 4.22 0.52
C ARG A 98 -7.00 4.40 0.27
N LEU A 99 -7.39 5.20 -0.73
CA LEU A 99 -8.81 5.37 -1.09
C LEU A 99 -9.44 4.05 -1.53
N VAL A 100 -8.76 3.29 -2.39
CA VAL A 100 -9.23 1.97 -2.83
C VAL A 100 -9.35 1.00 -1.65
N ALA A 101 -8.36 0.96 -0.76
CA ALA A 101 -8.44 0.12 0.44
C ALA A 101 -9.62 0.51 1.35
N ALA A 102 -9.88 1.80 1.53
CA ALA A 102 -11.01 2.29 2.32
C ALA A 102 -12.36 1.91 1.71
N GLU A 103 -12.50 1.97 0.38
CA GLU A 103 -13.70 1.51 -0.33
C GLU A 103 -13.93 0.01 -0.13
N ILE A 104 -12.89 -0.80 -0.31
CA ILE A 104 -12.95 -2.25 -0.07
C ILE A 104 -13.32 -2.56 1.38
N PHE A 105 -12.76 -1.84 2.37
CA PHE A 105 -13.13 -2.03 3.77
C PHE A 105 -14.58 -1.65 4.04
N SER A 106 -15.10 -0.59 3.40
CA SER A 106 -16.51 -0.22 3.48
C SER A 106 -17.40 -1.35 2.97
N ASP A 107 -17.11 -1.89 1.78
CA ASP A 107 -17.85 -3.01 1.19
C ASP A 107 -17.86 -4.24 2.12
N PHE A 108 -16.73 -4.56 2.75
CA PHE A 108 -16.65 -5.67 3.71
C PHE A 108 -17.45 -5.41 4.98
N LEU A 109 -17.49 -4.17 5.48
CA LEU A 109 -18.32 -3.83 6.64
C LEU A 109 -19.81 -3.88 6.30
N GLU A 110 -20.21 -3.43 5.11
CA GLU A 110 -21.59 -3.56 4.62
C GLU A 110 -21.99 -5.03 4.44
N MET A 111 -21.11 -5.88 3.90
CA MET A 111 -21.36 -7.32 3.84
C MET A 111 -21.48 -7.94 5.23
N ALA A 112 -20.67 -7.52 6.20
CA ALA A 112 -20.76 -8.00 7.57
C ALA A 112 -22.05 -7.54 8.27
N GLU A 113 -22.50 -6.33 8.00
CA GLU A 113 -23.79 -5.81 8.46
C GLU A 113 -24.92 -6.69 7.93
N HIS A 114 -24.93 -6.97 6.62
CA HIS A 114 -25.94 -7.83 6.02
C HIS A 114 -25.94 -9.25 6.63
N LEU A 115 -24.77 -9.85 6.83
CA LEU A 115 -24.66 -11.14 7.52
C LEU A 115 -25.26 -11.10 8.92
N LEU A 116 -24.98 -10.03 9.68
CA LEU A 116 -25.49 -9.84 11.03
C LEU A 116 -27.02 -9.69 11.03
N GLU A 117 -27.59 -8.92 10.10
CA GLU A 117 -29.04 -8.76 9.93
C GLU A 117 -29.71 -10.12 9.69
N GLN A 118 -29.13 -10.96 8.83
CA GLN A 118 -29.62 -12.31 8.54
C GLN A 118 -29.38 -13.32 9.69
N GLY A 119 -28.75 -12.91 10.79
CA GLY A 119 -28.51 -13.75 11.97
C GLY A 119 -27.21 -14.54 11.93
N TYR A 120 -26.37 -14.36 10.91
CA TYR A 120 -25.06 -14.98 10.81
C TYR A 120 -24.00 -14.19 11.60
N LYS A 121 -24.14 -14.16 12.93
CA LYS A 121 -23.26 -13.37 13.82
C LYS A 121 -21.78 -13.76 13.74
N ASP A 122 -21.48 -15.05 13.55
CA ASP A 122 -20.11 -15.58 13.60
C ASP A 122 -19.29 -15.18 12.36
N PRO A 123 -19.75 -15.40 11.11
CA PRO A 123 -19.04 -14.90 9.94
C PRO A 123 -19.02 -13.36 9.88
N ALA A 124 -20.04 -12.67 10.40
CA ALA A 124 -20.02 -11.21 10.54
C ALA A 124 -18.86 -10.76 11.45
N ALA A 125 -18.71 -11.36 12.63
CA ALA A 125 -17.61 -11.07 13.56
C ALA A 125 -16.23 -11.32 12.94
N VAL A 126 -16.07 -12.43 12.21
CA VAL A 126 -14.81 -12.73 11.50
C VAL A 126 -14.51 -11.67 10.43
N MET A 127 -15.51 -11.25 9.66
CA MET A 127 -15.35 -10.26 8.60
C MET A 127 -14.98 -8.87 9.16
N ILE A 128 -15.72 -8.38 10.16
CA ILE A 128 -15.43 -7.09 10.81
C ILE A 128 -14.03 -7.08 11.41
N GLY A 129 -13.65 -8.16 12.10
CA GLY A 129 -12.33 -8.22 12.72
C GLY A 129 -11.19 -8.42 11.72
N SER A 130 -11.47 -8.98 10.54
CA SER A 130 -10.49 -9.03 9.44
C SER A 130 -10.23 -7.65 8.85
N VAL A 131 -11.28 -6.84 8.67
CA VAL A 131 -11.16 -5.43 8.28
C VAL A 131 -10.35 -4.65 9.32
N LEU A 132 -10.63 -4.83 10.61
CA LEU A 132 -9.88 -4.21 11.70
C LEU A 132 -8.40 -4.59 11.66
N GLU A 133 -8.07 -5.88 11.53
CA GLU A 133 -6.67 -6.35 11.50
C GLU A 133 -5.90 -5.74 10.33
N GLU A 134 -6.50 -5.70 9.14
CA GLU A 134 -5.85 -5.13 7.95
C GLU A 134 -5.67 -3.61 8.10
N ASN A 135 -6.65 -2.91 8.69
CA ASN A 135 -6.50 -1.50 8.99
C ASN A 135 -5.35 -1.22 9.98
N LEU A 136 -5.20 -2.03 11.05
CA LEU A 136 -4.06 -1.90 11.97
C LEU A 136 -2.72 -2.11 11.26
N ARG A 137 -2.64 -3.10 10.37
CA ARG A 137 -1.43 -3.34 9.56
C ARG A 137 -1.13 -2.17 8.62
N HIS A 138 -2.15 -1.59 8.01
CA HIS A 138 -2.03 -0.40 7.19
C HIS A 138 -1.52 0.80 8.00
N LEU A 139 -2.10 1.04 9.19
CA LEU A 139 -1.66 2.10 10.10
C LEU A 139 -0.21 1.93 10.54
N CYS A 140 0.25 0.71 10.80
CA CYS A 140 1.66 0.47 11.08
C CYS A 140 2.55 0.85 9.89
N THR A 141 2.16 0.44 8.68
CA THR A 141 2.94 0.67 7.46
C THR A 141 3.12 2.17 7.17
N ILE A 142 2.06 2.97 7.34
CA ILE A 142 2.14 4.42 7.06
C ILE A 142 2.89 5.20 8.16
N ASN A 143 3.02 4.64 9.35
CA ASN A 143 3.74 5.23 10.48
C ASN A 143 5.14 4.63 10.69
N ASP A 144 5.66 3.91 9.68
CA ASP A 144 6.99 3.27 9.70
C ASP A 144 7.20 2.33 10.90
N ILE A 145 6.14 1.58 11.26
CA ILE A 145 6.18 0.54 12.29
C ILE A 145 6.27 -0.81 11.60
N ASP A 146 7.30 -1.59 11.92
CA ASP A 146 7.46 -2.94 11.37
C ASP A 146 6.23 -3.81 11.65
N VAL A 147 5.73 -4.47 10.62
CA VAL A 147 4.58 -5.40 10.71
C VAL A 147 4.99 -6.87 10.81
N GLU A 148 6.29 -7.13 10.77
CA GLU A 148 6.91 -8.45 10.86
C GLU A 148 7.90 -8.48 12.03
N ILE A 149 8.21 -9.68 12.51
CA ILE A 149 9.29 -9.94 13.45
C ILE A 149 10.16 -11.06 12.90
N GLU A 150 11.47 -10.94 13.13
CA GLU A 150 12.39 -12.02 12.82
C GLU A 150 12.35 -13.07 13.92
N LYS A 151 12.08 -14.32 13.53
CA LYS A 151 12.10 -15.48 14.41
C LYS A 151 12.70 -16.66 13.64
N ASP A 152 13.75 -17.26 14.19
CA ASP A 152 14.45 -18.40 13.58
C ASP A 152 14.89 -18.12 12.13
N GLU A 153 15.52 -16.95 11.89
CA GLU A 153 15.97 -16.46 10.56
C GLU A 153 14.83 -16.30 9.53
N LYS A 154 13.58 -16.26 9.98
CA LYS A 154 12.39 -16.04 9.15
C LYS A 154 11.62 -14.83 9.60
N LEU A 155 11.15 -14.03 8.63
CA LEU A 155 10.19 -12.96 8.88
C LEU A 155 8.80 -13.57 9.03
N ILE A 156 8.17 -13.34 10.17
CA ILE A 156 6.79 -13.75 10.44
C ILE A 156 5.90 -12.53 10.73
N PRO A 157 4.64 -12.51 10.28
CA PRO A 157 3.72 -11.42 10.59
C PRO A 157 3.50 -11.26 12.09
N LYS A 158 3.52 -10.01 12.58
CA LYS A 158 3.08 -9.69 13.93
C LYS A 158 1.59 -9.99 14.09
N LYS A 159 1.23 -10.48 15.28
CA LYS A 159 -0.17 -10.62 15.70
C LYS A 159 -0.84 -9.25 15.84
N ALA A 160 -2.14 -9.18 15.57
CA ALA A 160 -2.93 -7.95 15.67
C ALA A 160 -2.79 -7.24 17.03
N ASP A 161 -2.78 -7.99 18.15
CA ASP A 161 -2.58 -7.40 19.48
C ASP A 161 -1.24 -6.68 19.63
N ARG A 162 -0.20 -7.19 18.96
CA ARG A 162 1.11 -6.58 18.97
C ARG A 162 1.12 -5.30 18.13
N LEU A 163 0.50 -5.33 16.95
CA LEU A 163 0.31 -4.14 16.12
C LEU A 163 -0.46 -3.06 16.88
N ASN A 164 -1.56 -3.43 17.56
CA ASN A 164 -2.35 -2.54 18.40
C ASN A 164 -1.49 -1.88 19.50
N SER A 165 -0.65 -2.68 20.16
CA SER A 165 0.24 -2.17 21.20
C SER A 165 1.33 -1.24 20.66
N ASP A 166 1.92 -1.57 19.51
CA ASP A 166 2.98 -0.76 18.89
C ASP A 166 2.40 0.60 18.42
N LEU A 167 1.18 0.63 17.84
CA LEU A 167 0.47 1.84 17.43
C LEU A 167 0.09 2.75 18.60
N ALA A 168 -0.45 2.18 19.68
CA ALA A 168 -0.78 2.95 20.88
C ALA A 168 0.47 3.52 21.57
N LYS A 169 1.60 2.80 21.51
CA LYS A 169 2.87 3.22 22.12
C LYS A 169 3.45 4.49 21.47
N VAL A 170 3.27 4.65 20.16
CA VAL A 170 3.67 5.86 19.43
C VAL A 170 2.51 6.86 19.28
N GLU A 171 1.45 6.69 20.08
CA GLU A 171 0.33 7.63 20.20
C GLU A 171 -0.45 7.90 18.90
N ILE A 172 -0.50 6.92 17.97
CA ILE A 172 -1.36 7.03 16.76
C ILE A 172 -2.84 7.14 17.14
N TYR A 173 -3.23 6.46 18.21
CA TYR A 173 -4.53 6.61 18.83
C TYR A 173 -4.43 6.48 20.36
N THR A 174 -5.53 6.80 21.04
CA THR A 174 -5.53 6.92 22.49
C THR A 174 -5.45 5.55 23.18
N LYS A 175 -5.08 5.53 24.46
CA LYS A 175 -5.18 4.31 25.29
C LYS A 175 -6.61 3.77 25.42
N LEU A 176 -7.61 4.64 25.25
CA LEU A 176 -9.01 4.21 25.23
C LEU A 176 -9.30 3.42 23.95
N ASP A 177 -8.88 3.94 22.80
CA ASP A 177 -8.98 3.24 21.52
C ASP A 177 -8.25 1.89 21.57
N GLN A 178 -7.04 1.85 22.13
CA GLN A 178 -6.27 0.61 22.31
C GLN A 178 -7.09 -0.48 23.03
N LYS A 179 -7.80 -0.11 24.11
CA LYS A 179 -8.63 -1.05 24.88
C LYS A 179 -9.83 -1.54 24.09
N SER A 180 -10.50 -0.65 23.35
CA SER A 180 -11.59 -1.02 22.45
C SER A 180 -11.12 -2.00 21.36
N VAL A 181 -9.99 -1.69 20.72
CA VAL A 181 -9.38 -2.57 19.71
C VAL A 181 -9.04 -3.93 20.30
N THR A 182 -8.47 -4.00 21.50
CA THR A 182 -8.20 -5.29 22.19
C THR A 182 -9.47 -6.11 22.38
N ALA A 183 -10.57 -5.47 22.79
CA ALA A 183 -11.85 -6.16 22.97
C ALA A 183 -12.42 -6.70 21.65
N TRP A 184 -12.34 -5.93 20.57
CA TRP A 184 -12.79 -6.37 19.24
C TRP A 184 -11.91 -7.50 18.67
N LEU A 185 -10.60 -7.46 18.90
CA LEU A 185 -9.68 -8.53 18.51
C LEU A 185 -9.97 -9.83 19.26
N ASP A 186 -10.29 -9.75 20.55
CA ASP A 186 -10.69 -10.92 21.34
C ASP A 186 -12.00 -11.54 20.82
N LEU A 187 -13.02 -10.71 20.54
CA LEU A 187 -14.27 -11.17 19.94
C LEU A 187 -14.03 -11.89 18.61
N ARG A 188 -13.26 -11.27 17.70
CA ARG A 188 -12.87 -11.91 16.43
C ARG A 188 -12.12 -13.22 16.66
N ASN A 189 -11.22 -13.30 17.63
CA ASN A 189 -10.47 -14.52 17.92
C ASN A 189 -11.40 -15.64 18.38
N ASN A 190 -12.38 -15.34 19.24
CA ASN A 190 -13.40 -16.30 19.62
C ASN A 190 -14.20 -16.80 18.41
N ALA A 191 -14.61 -15.89 17.51
CA ALA A 191 -15.32 -16.24 16.28
C ALA A 191 -14.48 -17.11 15.34
N ALA A 192 -13.22 -16.72 15.06
CA ALA A 192 -12.33 -17.45 14.16
C ALA A 192 -11.92 -18.84 14.69
N HIS A 193 -12.02 -19.06 16.00
CA HIS A 193 -11.70 -20.34 16.64
C HIS A 193 -12.93 -21.16 17.05
N GLY A 194 -14.13 -20.79 16.59
CA GLY A 194 -15.35 -21.57 16.81
C GLY A 194 -15.94 -21.48 18.23
N LYS A 195 -15.53 -20.49 19.03
CA LYS A 195 -16.01 -20.26 20.39
C LYS A 195 -17.25 -19.37 20.39
N TYR A 196 -18.31 -19.85 19.72
CA TYR A 196 -19.49 -19.04 19.42
C TYR A 196 -20.33 -18.68 20.64
N ASP A 197 -20.19 -19.39 21.76
CA ASP A 197 -20.93 -19.12 23.00
C ASP A 197 -20.30 -17.99 23.84
N GLU A 198 -19.09 -17.55 23.52
CA GLU A 198 -18.34 -16.51 24.26
C GLU A 198 -18.79 -15.07 23.91
N TYR A 199 -19.67 -14.91 22.92
CA TYR A 199 -20.17 -13.60 22.51
C TYR A 199 -21.59 -13.65 21.93
N SER A 200 -22.29 -12.53 22.03
CA SER A 200 -23.68 -12.37 21.56
C SER A 200 -23.75 -11.62 20.22
N LYS A 201 -24.91 -11.70 19.55
CA LYS A 201 -25.19 -10.94 18.32
C LYS A 201 -25.08 -9.43 18.55
N GLU A 202 -25.55 -8.96 19.70
CA GLU A 202 -25.53 -7.55 20.11
C GLU A 202 -24.09 -7.05 20.27
N GLN A 203 -23.20 -7.88 20.83
CA GLN A 203 -21.78 -7.55 20.93
C GLN A 203 -21.12 -7.44 19.55
N VAL A 204 -21.51 -8.29 18.58
CA VAL A 204 -21.05 -8.15 17.19
C VAL A 204 -21.58 -6.85 16.57
N GLY A 205 -22.83 -6.46 16.84
CA GLY A 205 -23.39 -5.18 16.39
C GLY A 205 -22.66 -3.96 16.94
N LEU A 206 -22.28 -3.99 18.23
CA LEU A 206 -21.46 -2.95 18.84
C LEU A 206 -20.04 -2.93 18.26
N MET A 207 -19.47 -4.10 17.96
CA MET A 207 -18.18 -4.21 17.28
C MET A 207 -18.24 -3.60 15.87
N LEU A 208 -19.28 -3.88 15.09
CA LEU A 208 -19.49 -3.29 13.76
C LEU A 208 -19.48 -1.75 13.85
N GLN A 209 -20.34 -1.18 14.70
CA GLN A 209 -20.41 0.28 14.88
C GLN A 209 -19.07 0.87 15.33
N GLY A 210 -18.46 0.27 16.35
CA GLY A 210 -17.19 0.75 16.92
C GLY A 210 -16.02 0.69 15.94
N VAL A 211 -15.92 -0.40 15.15
CA VAL A 211 -14.87 -0.55 14.13
C VAL A 211 -15.10 0.45 13.00
N THR A 212 -16.33 0.63 12.51
CA THR A 212 -16.66 1.62 11.49
C THR A 212 -16.28 3.04 11.93
N GLU A 213 -16.65 3.43 13.15
CA GLU A 213 -16.28 4.74 13.72
C GLU A 213 -14.77 4.91 13.92
N PHE A 214 -14.08 3.85 14.36
CA PHE A 214 -12.64 3.85 14.52
C PHE A 214 -11.93 4.04 13.17
N LEU A 215 -12.29 3.28 12.15
CA LEU A 215 -11.75 3.42 10.80
C LEU A 215 -11.97 4.82 10.23
N ALA A 216 -13.16 5.40 10.43
CA ALA A 216 -13.47 6.75 9.97
C ALA A 216 -12.60 7.83 10.66
N ARG A 217 -12.21 7.64 11.92
CA ARG A 217 -11.28 8.54 12.63
C ARG A 217 -9.84 8.35 12.17
N MET A 218 -9.43 7.11 11.88
CA MET A 218 -8.05 6.76 11.52
C MET A 218 -7.71 6.98 10.04
N SER A 219 -8.71 7.27 9.20
CA SER A 219 -8.53 7.52 7.76
C SER A 219 -8.35 9.01 7.40
N ARG A 220 -8.31 9.89 8.40
CA ARG A 220 -8.12 11.35 8.25
C ARG A 220 -6.64 11.71 8.36
#